data_AF-A0A7V9L4F8-F1
#
_entry.id   AF-A0A7V9L4F8-F1
#
_cell.length_a   1.000
_cell.length_b   1.000
_cell.length_c   1.000
_cell.angle_alpha   90.00
_cell.angle_beta   90.00
_cell.angle_gamma   90.00
#
_symmetry.space_group_name_H-M   'P 1'
#
loop_
_entity.id
_entity.type
_entity.pdbx_description
1 polymer ?
#
loop_
_entity_poly.entity_id
_entity_poly.type
_entity_poly.pdbx_seq_one_letter_code
_entity_poly.pdbx_strand_id
1 'polypeptide(L)'
;MAVIELGDFQANRDLAGKLAVELNNHEALKPIDDAIAPAVLVEAFQDEDGDYLARARKAKQDADEQVAAYSFPTAASMASNGLELLRFVTPTAKVVNLYAELSFILGAARLGEKNPKAATEAFRLVRTVEPAFKPDAIRYLPEVVQAFEAAVRSAPTGKGKISVTGEGRVFLDGREIGNSPQWFDAPSGPHIVWL
;
A
#
# COMPACT_ATOMS: atom_id res chain seq x y z
N MET A 1 -6.87 -30.38 3.26
CA MET A 1 -6.95 -29.11 4.02
C MET A 1 -7.67 -29.44 5.31
N ALA A 2 -6.95 -29.54 6.44
CA ALA A 2 -7.54 -29.96 7.70
C ALA A 2 -7.86 -28.71 8.53
N VAL A 3 -9.15 -28.44 8.72
CA VAL A 3 -9.64 -27.48 9.70
C VAL A 3 -9.62 -28.23 11.03
N ILE A 4 -8.74 -27.82 11.95
CA ILE A 4 -8.76 -28.31 13.33
C ILE A 4 -9.80 -27.47 14.05
N GLU A 5 -10.96 -28.07 14.33
CA GLU A 5 -11.95 -27.48 15.23
C GLU A 5 -11.44 -27.70 16.66
N LEU A 6 -10.86 -26.66 17.27
CA LEU A 6 -10.44 -26.69 18.67
C LEU A 6 -11.69 -26.60 19.55
N GLY A 7 -11.90 -27.66 20.34
CA GLY A 7 -13.07 -27.87 21.17
C GLY A 7 -13.35 -26.80 22.24
N ASP A 8 -14.55 -26.91 22.78
CA ASP A 8 -15.14 -26.27 23.97
C ASP A 8 -15.01 -24.73 24.07
N PHE A 9 -16.02 -24.03 23.54
CA PHE A 9 -16.17 -22.57 23.56
C PHE A 9 -15.96 -21.95 24.95
N GLN A 10 -16.29 -22.66 26.03
CA GLN A 10 -16.15 -22.13 27.38
C GLN A 10 -14.69 -22.12 27.84
N ALA A 11 -13.93 -23.19 27.59
CA ALA A 11 -12.51 -23.25 27.96
C ALA A 11 -11.68 -22.20 27.22
N ASN A 12 -12.01 -21.95 25.94
CA ASN A 12 -11.36 -20.90 25.14
C ASN A 12 -11.69 -19.50 25.67
N ARG A 13 -12.93 -19.25 26.10
CA ARG A 13 -13.33 -17.98 26.74
C ARG A 13 -12.66 -17.77 28.08
N ASP A 14 -12.55 -18.81 28.90
CA ASP A 14 -11.87 -18.74 30.20
C ASP A 14 -10.37 -18.48 30.03
N LEU A 15 -9.73 -19.12 29.05
CA LEU A 15 -8.33 -18.88 28.69
C LEU A 15 -8.12 -17.46 28.15
N ALA A 16 -8.98 -17.00 27.24
CA ALA A 16 -8.96 -15.63 26.73
C ALA A 16 -9.17 -14.60 27.84
N GLY A 17 -10.04 -14.86 28.82
CA GLY A 17 -10.23 -14.01 30.00
C GLY A 17 -8.94 -13.86 30.81
N LYS A 18 -8.23 -14.96 31.05
CA LYS A 18 -6.94 -14.94 31.75
C LYS A 18 -5.86 -14.21 30.95
N LEU A 19 -5.77 -14.46 29.64
CA LEU A 19 -4.82 -13.79 28.75
C LEU A 19 -5.08 -12.29 28.65
N ALA A 20 -6.34 -11.86 28.56
CA ALA A 20 -6.69 -10.44 28.54
C ALA A 20 -6.25 -9.73 29.83
N VAL A 21 -6.47 -10.35 30.99
CA VAL A 21 -5.99 -9.80 32.27
C VAL A 21 -4.46 -9.71 32.29
N GLU A 22 -3.77 -10.76 31.84
CA GLU A 22 -2.30 -10.75 31.83
C GLU A 22 -1.74 -9.71 30.86
N LEU A 23 -2.23 -9.67 29.62
CA LEU A 23 -1.79 -8.73 28.59
C LEU A 23 -2.00 -7.28 29.03
N ASN A 24 -3.17 -6.93 29.57
CA ASN A 24 -3.46 -5.57 30.02
C ASN A 24 -2.58 -5.10 31.18
N ASN A 25 -2.06 -6.03 31.99
CA ASN A 25 -1.17 -5.72 33.10
C ASN A 25 0.32 -5.91 32.73
N HIS A 26 0.62 -6.46 31.56
CA HIS A 26 1.99 -6.77 31.14
C HIS A 26 2.75 -5.50 30.73
N GLU A 27 3.90 -5.26 31.34
CA GLU A 27 4.66 -4.01 31.17
C GLU A 27 5.00 -3.68 29.70
N ALA A 28 5.32 -4.70 28.90
CA ALA A 28 5.74 -4.55 27.51
C ALA A 28 4.67 -4.91 26.45
N LEU A 29 3.57 -5.56 26.86
CA LEU A 29 2.56 -6.11 25.92
C LEU A 29 1.17 -5.55 26.18
N LYS A 30 1.00 -4.69 27.19
CA LYS A 30 -0.24 -3.96 27.38
C LYS A 30 -0.52 -3.10 26.15
N PRO A 31 -1.78 -3.02 25.71
CA PRO A 31 -2.17 -2.13 24.62
C PRO A 31 -1.80 -0.68 24.92
N ILE A 32 -1.51 0.07 23.85
CA ILE A 32 -1.16 1.48 23.94
C ILE A 32 -2.41 2.34 24.19
N ASP A 33 -3.53 1.98 23.55
CA ASP A 33 -4.76 2.79 23.56
C ASP A 33 -5.83 2.24 24.52
N ASP A 34 -6.35 1.04 24.23
CA ASP A 34 -7.49 0.46 24.95
C ASP A 34 -7.20 -0.93 25.52
N ALA A 35 -7.74 -1.23 26.70
CA ALA A 35 -7.62 -2.55 27.31
C ALA A 35 -8.22 -3.65 26.40
N ILE A 36 -7.48 -4.73 26.19
CA ILE A 36 -7.94 -5.90 25.42
C ILE A 36 -9.12 -6.52 26.17
N ALA A 37 -10.30 -6.51 25.54
CA ALA A 37 -11.45 -7.26 26.01
C ALA A 37 -11.25 -8.76 25.68
N PRO A 38 -11.64 -9.69 26.58
CA PRO A 38 -11.54 -11.13 26.32
C PRO A 38 -12.21 -11.57 25.01
N ALA A 39 -13.27 -10.87 24.58
CA ALA A 39 -13.97 -11.14 23.33
C ALA A 39 -13.05 -11.01 22.11
N VAL A 40 -12.13 -10.05 22.09
CA VAL A 40 -11.17 -9.82 20.99
C VAL A 40 -10.22 -11.01 20.80
N LEU A 41 -9.94 -11.77 21.87
CA LEU A 41 -9.07 -12.95 21.83
C LEU A 41 -9.80 -14.24 21.43
N VAL A 42 -11.14 -14.23 21.42
CA VAL A 42 -12.00 -15.38 21.08
C VAL A 42 -12.63 -15.21 19.71
N GLU A 43 -12.86 -13.97 19.29
CA GLU A 43 -13.36 -13.66 17.95
C GLU A 43 -12.32 -13.98 16.88
N ALA A 44 -12.79 -14.22 15.65
CA ALA A 44 -11.92 -14.47 14.52
C ALA A 44 -10.97 -13.27 14.34
N PHE A 45 -9.67 -13.55 14.19
CA PHE A 45 -8.66 -12.55 13.87
C PHE A 45 -9.14 -11.71 12.68
N GLN A 46 -9.41 -10.42 12.91
CA GLN A 46 -9.69 -9.48 11.84
C GLN A 46 -8.35 -8.99 11.29
N ASP A 47 -7.98 -9.48 10.11
CA ASP A 47 -6.88 -8.92 9.34
C ASP A 47 -7.32 -7.55 8.81
N GLU A 48 -7.05 -6.49 9.57
CA GLU A 48 -7.43 -5.11 9.23
C GLU A 48 -6.92 -4.70 7.84
N ASP A 49 -5.75 -5.21 7.45
CA ASP A 49 -5.13 -4.99 6.13
C ASP A 49 -5.87 -5.75 5.01
N GLY A 50 -6.49 -6.88 5.35
CA GLY A 50 -7.08 -7.83 4.40
C GLY A 50 -8.17 -7.21 3.51
N ASP A 51 -9.06 -6.43 4.12
CA ASP A 51 -10.16 -5.77 3.41
C ASP A 51 -9.67 -4.63 2.50
N TYR A 52 -8.74 -3.80 3.00
CA TYR A 52 -8.12 -2.75 2.19
C TYR A 52 -7.37 -3.34 1.00
N LEU A 53 -6.62 -4.41 1.21
CA LEU A 53 -5.85 -5.09 0.18
C LEU A 53 -6.76 -5.76 -0.86
N ALA A 54 -7.85 -6.40 -0.44
CA ALA A 54 -8.83 -6.97 -1.35
C ALA A 54 -9.49 -5.91 -2.23
N ARG A 55 -9.90 -4.78 -1.64
CA ARG A 55 -10.48 -3.64 -2.36
C ARG A 55 -9.49 -2.98 -3.31
N ALA A 56 -8.22 -2.84 -2.91
CA ALA A 56 -7.17 -2.29 -3.77
C ALA A 56 -6.90 -3.18 -5.00
N ARG A 57 -6.89 -4.51 -4.82
CA ARG A 57 -6.78 -5.46 -5.95
C ARG A 57 -7.96 -5.37 -6.90
N LYS A 58 -9.18 -5.25 -6.36
CA LYS A 58 -10.38 -5.06 -7.19
C LYS A 58 -10.30 -3.74 -7.97
N ALA A 59 -9.89 -2.65 -7.31
CA ALA A 59 -9.67 -1.36 -7.96
C ALA A 59 -8.62 -1.42 -9.07
N LYS A 60 -7.52 -2.19 -8.88
CA LYS A 60 -6.53 -2.45 -9.95
C LYS A 60 -7.17 -3.15 -11.14
N GLN A 61 -7.92 -4.23 -10.90
CA GLN A 61 -8.59 -4.96 -11.97
C GLN A 61 -9.54 -4.04 -12.75
N ASP A 62 -10.39 -3.30 -12.04
CA ASP A 62 -11.36 -2.39 -12.66
C ASP A 62 -10.66 -1.28 -13.44
N ALA A 63 -9.60 -0.69 -12.88
CA ALA A 63 -8.83 0.35 -13.56
C ALA A 63 -8.23 -0.16 -14.88
N ASP A 64 -7.69 -1.39 -14.89
CA ASP A 64 -7.11 -1.97 -16.09
C ASP A 64 -8.17 -2.28 -17.16
N GLU A 65 -9.32 -2.81 -16.76
CA GLU A 65 -10.48 -3.01 -17.66
C GLU A 65 -10.92 -1.68 -18.28
N GLN A 66 -10.93 -0.58 -17.50
CA GLN A 66 -11.27 0.75 -18.00
C GLN A 66 -10.20 1.33 -18.93
N VAL A 67 -8.90 1.07 -18.70
CA VAL A 67 -7.83 1.45 -19.65
C VAL A 67 -8.04 0.73 -20.98
N ALA A 68 -8.31 -0.58 -20.96
CA ALA A 68 -8.57 -1.36 -22.17
C ALA A 68 -9.82 -0.87 -22.93
N ALA A 69 -10.81 -0.35 -22.21
CA ALA A 69 -12.02 0.25 -22.77
C ALA A 69 -11.86 1.74 -23.18
N TYR A 70 -10.64 2.31 -23.12
CA TYR A 70 -10.36 3.73 -23.39
C TYR A 70 -11.14 4.71 -22.48
N SER A 71 -11.62 4.25 -21.33
CA SER A 71 -12.36 5.00 -20.31
C SER A 71 -11.39 5.61 -19.30
N PHE A 72 -10.49 6.48 -19.79
CA PHE A 72 -9.33 6.95 -19.02
C PHE A 72 -9.68 7.70 -17.71
N PRO A 73 -10.67 8.61 -17.67
CA PRO A 73 -11.08 9.25 -16.42
C PRO A 73 -11.52 8.26 -15.33
N THR A 74 -12.28 7.25 -15.72
CA THR A 74 -12.74 6.19 -14.81
C THR A 74 -11.56 5.34 -14.35
N ALA A 75 -10.67 4.95 -15.26
CA ALA A 75 -9.46 4.20 -14.94
C ALA A 75 -8.57 4.95 -13.93
N ALA A 76 -8.34 6.25 -14.16
CA ALA A 76 -7.55 7.08 -13.26
C ALA A 76 -8.19 7.19 -11.86
N SER A 77 -9.51 7.33 -11.79
CA SER A 77 -10.26 7.35 -10.53
C SER A 77 -10.11 6.03 -9.77
N MET A 78 -10.33 4.89 -10.44
CA MET A 78 -10.20 3.55 -9.84
C MET A 78 -8.77 3.28 -9.37
N ALA A 79 -7.76 3.60 -10.19
CA ALA A 79 -6.37 3.44 -9.80
C ALA A 79 -6.01 4.30 -8.58
N SER A 80 -6.44 5.57 -8.55
CA SER A 80 -6.20 6.47 -7.42
C SER A 80 -6.86 5.97 -6.14
N ASN A 81 -8.10 5.46 -6.22
CA ASN A 81 -8.78 4.85 -5.08
C ASN A 81 -8.02 3.63 -4.55
N GLY A 82 -7.49 2.79 -5.44
CA GLY A 82 -6.62 1.67 -5.07
C GLY A 82 -5.39 2.12 -4.29
N LEU A 83 -4.72 3.19 -4.76
CA LEU A 83 -3.53 3.74 -4.10
C LEU A 83 -3.84 4.29 -2.70
N GLU A 84 -4.97 4.98 -2.52
CA GLU A 84 -5.39 5.49 -1.20
C GLU A 84 -5.69 4.34 -0.22
N LEU A 85 -6.28 3.24 -0.67
CA LEU A 85 -6.51 2.07 0.18
C LEU A 85 -5.20 1.46 0.69
N LEU A 86 -4.15 1.42 -0.15
CA LEU A 86 -2.85 0.86 0.22
C LEU A 86 -2.06 1.71 1.23
N ARG A 87 -2.53 2.92 1.57
CA ARG A 87 -1.94 3.73 2.63
C ARG A 87 -2.26 3.18 4.03
N PHE A 88 -3.32 2.39 4.13
CA PHE A 88 -3.77 1.74 5.38
C PHE A 88 -3.30 0.29 5.49
N VAL A 89 -2.37 -0.14 4.64
CA VAL A 89 -1.87 -1.51 4.60
C VAL A 89 -0.39 -1.51 4.89
N THR A 90 0.07 -2.45 5.74
CA THR A 90 1.49 -2.63 6.04
C THR A 90 2.30 -2.82 4.75
N PRO A 91 3.38 -2.05 4.52
CA PRO A 91 4.10 -2.05 3.24
C PRO A 91 5.01 -3.28 3.08
N THR A 92 4.39 -4.43 2.80
CA THR A 92 5.11 -5.65 2.38
C THR A 92 5.53 -5.56 0.91
N ALA A 93 6.46 -6.40 0.46
CA ALA A 93 6.87 -6.45 -0.95
C ALA A 93 5.67 -6.64 -1.92
N LYS A 94 4.65 -7.40 -1.52
CA LYS A 94 3.43 -7.60 -2.32
C LYS A 94 2.59 -6.32 -2.42
N VAL A 95 2.51 -5.56 -1.33
CA VAL A 95 1.77 -4.29 -1.28
C VAL A 95 2.48 -3.22 -2.10
N VAL A 96 3.81 -3.12 -1.96
CA VAL A 96 4.65 -2.21 -2.75
C VAL A 96 4.54 -2.52 -4.24
N ASN A 97 4.57 -3.81 -4.62
CA ASN A 97 4.39 -4.22 -6.00
C ASN A 97 2.99 -3.83 -6.54
N LEU A 98 1.93 -4.06 -5.77
CA LEU A 98 0.57 -3.65 -6.14
C LEU A 98 0.46 -2.12 -6.29
N TYR A 99 1.13 -1.36 -5.43
CA TYR A 99 1.21 0.10 -5.51
C TYR A 99 1.89 0.55 -6.81
N ALA A 100 2.97 -0.11 -7.20
CA ALA A 100 3.67 0.13 -8.47
C ALA A 100 2.76 -0.15 -9.68
N GLU A 101 2.03 -1.27 -9.66
CA GLU A 101 1.10 -1.62 -10.74
C GLU A 101 -0.05 -0.60 -10.88
N LEU A 102 -0.68 -0.21 -9.76
CA LEU A 102 -1.73 0.82 -9.74
C LEU A 102 -1.20 2.18 -10.22
N SER A 103 0.02 2.57 -9.81
CA SER A 103 0.67 3.81 -10.24
C SER A 103 0.97 3.79 -11.74
N PHE A 104 1.36 2.63 -12.28
CA PHE A 104 1.58 2.46 -13.72
C PHE A 104 0.27 2.62 -14.50
N ILE A 105 -0.82 1.97 -14.06
CA ILE A 105 -2.14 2.09 -14.67
C ILE A 105 -2.64 3.55 -14.61
N LEU A 106 -2.43 4.23 -13.48
CA LEU A 106 -2.74 5.66 -13.35
C LEU A 106 -1.95 6.48 -14.37
N GLY A 107 -0.65 6.23 -14.54
CA GLY A 107 0.17 6.90 -15.55
C GLY A 107 -0.35 6.69 -16.97
N ALA A 108 -0.72 5.45 -17.31
CA ALA A 108 -1.32 5.12 -18.60
C ALA A 108 -2.66 5.84 -18.84
N ALA A 109 -3.53 5.86 -17.82
CA ALA A 109 -4.80 6.57 -17.88
C ALA A 109 -4.60 8.09 -18.06
N ARG A 110 -3.70 8.71 -17.28
CA ARG A 110 -3.38 10.15 -17.42
C ARG A 110 -2.80 10.49 -18.78
N LEU A 111 -2.04 9.58 -19.39
CA LEU A 111 -1.55 9.77 -20.75
C LEU A 111 -2.72 9.77 -21.76
N GLY A 112 -3.67 8.84 -21.62
CA GLY A 112 -4.89 8.78 -22.42
C GLY A 112 -5.80 10.01 -22.27
N GLU A 113 -5.83 10.61 -21.08
CA GLU A 113 -6.49 11.90 -20.80
C GLU A 113 -5.77 13.11 -21.41
N LYS A 114 -4.65 12.92 -22.10
CA LYS A 114 -3.78 13.98 -22.61
C LYS A 114 -3.20 14.86 -21.48
N ASN A 115 -2.94 14.26 -20.32
CA ASN A 115 -2.26 14.90 -19.19
C ASN A 115 -0.86 14.29 -18.98
N PRO A 116 0.12 14.64 -19.84
CA PRO A 116 1.45 14.04 -19.83
C PRO A 116 2.25 14.36 -18.56
N LYS A 117 1.95 15.50 -17.91
CA LYS A 117 2.62 15.87 -16.66
C LYS A 117 2.24 14.91 -15.53
N ALA A 118 0.93 14.70 -15.32
CA ALA A 118 0.45 13.76 -14.30
C ALA A 118 0.88 12.31 -14.63
N ALA A 119 0.89 11.94 -15.91
CA ALA A 119 1.39 10.63 -16.34
C ALA A 119 2.87 10.44 -15.97
N THR A 120 3.71 11.45 -16.23
CA THR A 120 5.14 11.43 -15.91
C THR A 120 5.39 11.27 -14.41
N GLU A 121 4.63 11.98 -13.57
CA GLU A 121 4.73 11.88 -12.11
C GLU A 121 4.37 10.47 -11.63
N ALA A 122 3.25 9.91 -12.11
CA ALA A 122 2.82 8.56 -11.77
C ALA A 122 3.85 7.51 -12.21
N PHE A 123 4.37 7.61 -13.43
CA PHE A 123 5.40 6.70 -13.95
C PHE A 123 6.73 6.79 -13.20
N ARG A 124 7.15 7.98 -12.76
CA ARG A 124 8.34 8.11 -11.93
C ARG A 124 8.16 7.41 -10.58
N LEU A 125 6.98 7.52 -9.99
CA LEU A 125 6.68 6.85 -8.72
C LEU A 125 6.85 5.34 -8.82
N VAL A 126 6.40 4.73 -9.91
CA VAL A 126 6.58 3.28 -10.17
C VAL A 126 8.05 2.86 -10.03
N ARG A 127 8.99 3.61 -10.63
CA ARG A 127 10.41 3.29 -10.57
C ARG A 127 11.02 3.58 -9.19
N THR A 128 10.52 4.58 -8.48
CA THR A 128 10.91 4.86 -7.10
C THR A 128 10.59 3.66 -6.19
N VAL A 129 9.36 3.15 -6.27
CA VAL A 129 8.88 2.08 -5.36
C VAL A 129 9.33 0.69 -5.76
N GLU A 130 9.36 0.40 -7.06
CA GLU A 130 9.73 -0.90 -7.61
C GLU A 130 10.76 -0.72 -8.72
N PRO A 131 12.06 -0.60 -8.35
CA PRO A 131 13.12 -0.36 -9.33
C PRO A 131 13.22 -1.47 -10.39
N ALA A 132 12.75 -2.69 -10.11
CA ALA A 132 12.77 -3.79 -11.07
C ALA A 132 11.50 -3.87 -11.94
N PHE A 133 10.55 -2.93 -11.79
CA PHE A 133 9.30 -2.93 -12.55
C PHE A 133 9.57 -2.92 -14.05
N LYS A 134 8.83 -3.77 -14.77
CA LYS A 134 8.82 -3.84 -16.23
C LYS A 134 7.37 -3.89 -16.70
N PRO A 135 6.92 -2.92 -17.50
CA PRO A 135 5.62 -2.98 -18.15
C PRO A 135 5.50 -4.24 -19.02
N ASP A 136 4.33 -4.87 -19.00
CA ASP A 136 4.01 -5.92 -19.95
C ASP A 136 3.74 -5.30 -21.33
N ALA A 137 4.67 -5.51 -22.27
CA ALA A 137 4.60 -4.98 -23.62
C ALA A 137 3.49 -5.61 -24.49
N ILE A 138 2.95 -6.76 -24.08
CA ILE A 138 1.79 -7.38 -24.75
C ILE A 138 0.51 -6.69 -24.29
N ARG A 139 0.43 -6.32 -23.01
CA ARG A 139 -0.75 -5.70 -22.39
C ARG A 139 -0.88 -4.21 -22.71
N TYR A 140 0.23 -3.47 -22.74
CA TYR A 140 0.22 -2.02 -22.89
C TYR A 140 0.68 -1.58 -24.27
N LEU A 141 0.05 -0.53 -24.79
CA LEU A 141 0.43 0.06 -26.07
C LEU A 141 1.89 0.55 -26.04
N PRO A 142 2.62 0.48 -27.18
CA PRO A 142 3.99 0.96 -27.25
C PRO A 142 4.17 2.41 -26.79
N GLU A 143 3.20 3.30 -27.02
CA GLU A 143 3.31 4.70 -26.56
C GLU A 143 3.32 4.81 -25.03
N VAL A 144 2.57 3.96 -24.32
CA VAL A 144 2.55 3.94 -22.84
C VAL A 144 3.90 3.48 -22.30
N VAL A 145 4.45 2.40 -22.87
CA VAL A 145 5.77 1.88 -22.47
C VAL A 145 6.86 2.91 -22.75
N GLN A 146 6.84 3.56 -23.91
CA GLN A 146 7.79 4.61 -24.24
C GLN A 146 7.68 5.83 -23.32
N ALA A 147 6.45 6.25 -22.96
CA ALA A 147 6.23 7.34 -22.03
C ALA A 147 6.75 7.02 -20.63
N PHE A 148 6.55 5.79 -20.16
CA PHE A 148 7.12 5.30 -18.90
C PHE A 148 8.66 5.38 -18.91
N GLU A 149 9.30 4.81 -19.93
CA GLU A 149 10.77 4.84 -20.05
C GLU A 149 11.32 6.28 -20.19
N ALA A 150 10.59 7.18 -20.87
CA ALA A 150 10.95 8.59 -20.95
C ALA A 150 10.81 9.32 -19.59
N ALA A 151 9.74 9.02 -18.84
CA ALA A 151 9.51 9.57 -17.50
C ALA A 151 10.62 9.15 -16.53
N VAL A 152 11.05 7.89 -16.60
CA VAL A 152 12.16 7.35 -15.82
C VAL A 152 13.50 7.99 -16.18
N ARG A 153 13.82 8.10 -17.48
CA ARG A 153 15.09 8.72 -17.93
C ARG A 153 15.21 10.21 -17.59
N SER A 154 14.07 10.90 -17.51
CA SER A 154 14.01 12.34 -17.20
C SER A 154 13.84 12.63 -15.70
N ALA A 155 13.96 11.63 -14.82
CA ALA A 155 13.79 11.80 -13.40
C ALA A 155 14.74 12.91 -12.85
N PRO A 156 14.26 13.79 -11.96
CA PRO A 156 15.09 14.82 -11.35
C PRO A 156 16.30 14.19 -10.65
N THR A 157 17.46 14.82 -10.80
CA THR A 157 18.67 14.43 -10.07
C THR A 157 18.82 15.37 -8.88
N GLY A 158 19.05 14.81 -7.70
CA GLY A 158 19.13 15.59 -6.46
C GLY A 158 18.70 14.80 -5.24
N LYS A 159 18.84 15.44 -4.08
CA LYS A 159 18.32 14.97 -2.80
C LYS A 159 17.49 16.08 -2.17
N GLY A 160 16.39 15.70 -1.54
CA GLY A 160 15.56 16.55 -0.70
C GLY A 160 15.43 15.96 0.70
N LYS A 161 14.65 16.64 1.55
CA LYS A 161 14.29 16.15 2.88
C LYS A 161 12.78 16.00 2.99
N ILE A 162 12.33 14.87 3.52
CA ILE A 162 10.94 14.61 3.87
C ILE A 162 10.81 14.79 5.38
N SER A 163 9.89 15.65 5.82
CA SER A 163 9.53 15.79 7.24
C SER A 163 8.36 14.86 7.54
N VAL A 164 8.53 14.01 8.56
CA VAL A 164 7.47 13.14 9.05
C VAL A 164 7.19 13.51 10.50
N THR A 165 5.96 13.95 10.78
CA THR A 165 5.59 14.54 12.07
C THR A 165 4.69 13.66 12.93
N GLY A 166 4.28 12.49 12.44
CA GLY A 166 3.49 11.53 13.22
C GLY A 166 4.30 10.79 14.28
N GLU A 167 3.71 9.74 14.84
CA GLU A 167 4.36 8.78 15.73
C GLU A 167 4.37 7.41 15.08
N GLY A 168 5.35 6.56 15.42
CA GLY A 168 5.45 5.20 14.91
C GLY A 168 6.62 4.96 13.97
N ARG A 169 6.57 3.81 13.29
CA ARG A 169 7.61 3.39 12.33
C ARG A 169 7.34 4.04 11.00
N VAL A 170 8.39 4.58 10.39
CA VAL A 170 8.30 5.25 9.10
C VAL A 170 8.81 4.31 8.02
N PHE A 171 7.99 4.10 7.00
CA PHE A 171 8.41 3.44 5.77
C PHE A 171 8.41 4.45 4.63
N LEU A 172 9.54 4.57 3.93
CA LEU A 172 9.68 5.38 2.72
C LEU A 172 9.84 4.45 1.53
N ASP A 173 8.96 4.58 0.55
CA ASP A 173 8.94 3.76 -0.67
C ASP A 173 8.97 2.24 -0.38
N GLY A 174 8.32 1.84 0.71
CA GLY A 174 8.21 0.45 1.16
C GLY A 174 9.38 -0.05 2.01
N ARG A 175 10.33 0.81 2.39
CA ARG A 175 11.47 0.45 3.24
C ARG A 175 11.37 1.15 4.58
N GLU A 176 11.55 0.40 5.67
CA GLU A 176 11.64 0.97 7.01
C GLU A 176 12.90 1.85 7.10
N ILE A 177 12.73 3.10 7.49
CA ILE A 177 13.81 4.11 7.54
C ILE A 177 14.06 4.67 8.94
N GLY A 178 13.20 4.37 9.90
CA GLY A 178 13.34 4.78 11.29
C GLY A 178 11.98 5.05 11.95
N ASN A 179 12.00 5.84 13.01
CA ASN A 179 10.79 6.26 13.72
C ASN A 179 10.55 7.76 13.52
N SER A 180 9.28 8.17 13.62
CA SER A 180 8.85 9.57 13.60
C SER A 180 8.70 10.13 15.03
N PRO A 181 8.77 11.46 15.25
CA PRO A 181 8.98 12.51 14.25
C PRO A 181 10.45 12.69 13.86
N GLN A 182 10.75 12.77 12.55
CA GLN A 182 12.11 12.97 12.05
C GLN A 182 12.14 13.50 10.59
N TRP A 183 13.29 14.02 10.18
CA TRP A 183 13.61 14.33 8.79
C TRP A 183 14.39 13.19 8.14
N PHE A 184 14.03 12.83 6.91
CA PHE A 184 14.69 11.80 6.13
C PHE A 184 15.17 12.33 4.79
N ASP A 185 16.40 11.98 4.42
CA ASP A 185 16.93 12.30 3.09
C ASP A 185 16.30 11.37 2.05
N ALA A 186 15.79 11.93 0.95
CA ALA A 186 15.22 11.19 -0.16
C ALA A 186 15.75 11.74 -1.49
N PRO A 187 15.84 10.92 -2.55
CA PRO A 187 16.04 11.43 -3.90
C PRO A 187 15.00 12.50 -4.27
N SER A 188 15.29 13.32 -5.27
CA SER A 188 14.27 14.24 -5.80
C SER A 188 13.24 13.48 -6.63
N GLY A 189 11.97 13.56 -6.27
CA GLY A 189 10.89 12.90 -7.00
C GLY A 189 9.65 12.67 -6.15
N PRO A 190 8.63 12.00 -6.72
CA PRO A 190 7.50 11.51 -5.95
C PRO A 190 7.94 10.32 -5.07
N HIS A 191 7.44 10.32 -3.84
CA HIS A 191 7.70 9.33 -2.81
C HIS A 191 6.40 8.98 -2.08
N ILE A 192 6.37 7.81 -1.45
CA ILE A 192 5.27 7.42 -0.56
C ILE A 192 5.81 7.17 0.83
N VAL A 193 5.06 7.63 1.82
CA VAL A 193 5.34 7.44 3.23
C VAL A 193 4.20 6.68 3.87
N TRP A 194 4.54 5.60 4.60
CA TRP A 194 3.63 4.89 5.51
C TRP A 194 4.06 5.16 6.96
N LEU A 195 3.07 5.17 7.85
CA LEU A 195 3.19 5.35 9.30
C LEU A 195 2.47 4.20 10.02
#